data_AF-A0A558ALK8-F1
#
_entry.id   AF-A0A558ALK8-F1
#
_cell.length_a   1.000
_cell.length_b   1.000
_cell.length_c   1.000
_cell.angle_alpha   90.00
_cell.angle_beta   90.00
_cell.angle_gamma   90.00
#
_symmetry.space_group_name_H-M   'P 1'
#
loop_
_entity.id
_entity.type
_entity.pdbx_description
1 polymer ?
#
loop_
_entity_poly.entity_id
_entity_poly.type
_entity_poly.pdbx_seq_one_letter_code
_entity_poly.pdbx_strand_id
1 'polypeptide(L)'
;MTLGSVFTGEDASLRPEIAVSWRRSRLHGLTPELDPARVSITEVDHSSRLMTAGRAVLDELSRQLEGTQFCVLLADRDCRIVYRWFGDRRLQQQVEGIGAVLGSQFGEGRIGTNALGTPYESGKAVEIHGGEHFVEALKRFSCYGHPIRHPLTGRIEGVLDITGIGEIGNPLFGPLVSRAVVDIQQRIVEGARVAERRLFLAFQEATHRRSAPVAVLGGDLVLANRSCTDQLRPADPALLRTLLPRVPRRGILKTTLAVPGGGSVEVIAERVEGTPDGAVFQVTRR
;
A
#
# COMPACT_ATOMS: atom_id res chain seq x y z
N MET A 1 -28.11 -30.61 -14.03
CA MET A 1 -26.83 -30.21 -14.63
C MET A 1 -25.83 -30.04 -13.52
N THR A 2 -25.03 -31.07 -13.28
CA THR A 2 -24.02 -31.11 -12.23
C THR A 2 -22.81 -30.32 -12.74
N LEU A 3 -22.43 -29.25 -12.04
CA LEU A 3 -21.19 -28.51 -12.31
C LEU A 3 -20.02 -29.48 -12.14
N GLY A 4 -19.47 -29.94 -13.27
CA GLY A 4 -18.34 -30.84 -13.32
C GLY A 4 -17.14 -30.22 -12.61
N SER A 5 -16.65 -30.94 -11.60
CA SER A 5 -15.41 -30.66 -10.90
C SER A 5 -14.26 -30.61 -11.92
N VAL A 6 -13.73 -29.42 -12.18
CA VAL A 6 -12.45 -29.23 -12.87
C VAL A 6 -11.36 -29.28 -11.79
N PHE A 7 -11.21 -30.43 -11.13
CA PHE A 7 -10.01 -30.74 -10.38
C PHE A 7 -9.09 -31.48 -11.34
N THR A 8 -7.97 -30.86 -11.71
CA THR A 8 -6.87 -31.61 -12.33
C THR A 8 -6.23 -32.49 -11.24
N GLY A 9 -5.67 -33.65 -11.60
CA GLY A 9 -5.11 -34.59 -10.62
C GLY A 9 -4.04 -33.99 -9.68
N GLU A 10 -3.37 -32.92 -10.11
CA GLU A 10 -2.43 -32.15 -9.27
C GLU A 10 -3.12 -31.36 -8.15
N ASP A 11 -4.32 -30.82 -8.38
CA ASP A 11 -5.03 -29.98 -7.39
C ASP A 11 -5.44 -30.78 -6.13
N ALA A 12 -5.62 -32.10 -6.27
CA ALA A 12 -6.01 -32.99 -5.18
C ALA A 12 -4.88 -33.21 -4.15
N SER A 13 -3.63 -32.88 -4.51
CA SER A 13 -2.46 -32.98 -3.62
C SER A 13 -2.15 -31.69 -2.86
N LEU A 14 -2.78 -30.57 -3.24
CA LEU A 14 -2.56 -29.26 -2.65
C LEU A 14 -3.41 -29.06 -1.40
N ARG A 15 -2.91 -28.23 -0.47
CA ARG A 15 -3.73 -27.75 0.65
C ARG A 15 -4.95 -26.98 0.12
N PRO A 16 -6.12 -27.06 0.79
CA PRO A 16 -7.35 -26.46 0.28
C PRO A 16 -7.24 -24.98 -0.09
N GLU A 17 -6.54 -24.19 0.71
CA GLU A 17 -6.31 -22.77 0.46
C GLU A 17 -5.48 -22.51 -0.81
N ILE A 18 -4.51 -23.38 -1.10
CA ILE A 18 -3.67 -23.31 -2.30
C ILE A 18 -4.47 -23.74 -3.52
N ALA A 19 -5.23 -24.82 -3.45
CA ALA A 19 -6.10 -25.28 -4.55
C ALA A 19 -7.12 -24.20 -4.96
N VAL A 20 -7.69 -23.46 -3.99
CA VAL A 20 -8.59 -22.33 -4.28
C VAL A 20 -7.85 -21.19 -4.98
N SER A 21 -6.63 -20.87 -4.57
CA SER A 21 -5.79 -19.86 -5.23
C SER A 21 -5.38 -20.26 -6.64
N TRP A 22 -5.04 -21.53 -6.87
CA TRP A 22 -4.74 -22.09 -8.19
C TRP A 22 -5.94 -21.98 -9.12
N ARG A 23 -7.15 -22.28 -8.61
CA ARG A 23 -8.39 -22.11 -9.36
C ARG A 23 -8.61 -20.66 -9.76
N ARG A 24 -8.41 -19.69 -8.86
CA ARG A 24 -8.51 -18.25 -9.19
C ARG A 24 -7.46 -17.84 -10.23
N SER A 25 -6.23 -18.32 -10.09
CA SER A 25 -5.14 -18.08 -11.06
C SER A 25 -5.51 -18.54 -12.47
N ARG A 26 -6.08 -19.75 -12.61
CA ARG A 26 -6.59 -20.27 -13.89
C ARG A 26 -7.79 -19.48 -14.42
N LEU A 27 -8.68 -18.99 -13.55
CA LEU A 27 -9.80 -18.13 -13.95
C LEU A 27 -9.33 -16.77 -14.50
N HIS A 28 -8.14 -16.32 -14.12
CA HIS A 28 -7.47 -15.16 -14.71
C HIS A 28 -6.73 -15.48 -16.04
N GLY A 29 -6.83 -16.72 -16.55
CA GLY A 29 -6.21 -17.14 -17.80
C GLY A 29 -4.71 -17.45 -17.69
N LEU A 30 -4.19 -17.61 -16.47
CA LEU A 30 -2.79 -17.91 -16.24
C LEU A 30 -2.49 -19.40 -16.46
N THR A 31 -1.25 -19.68 -16.85
CA THR A 31 -0.67 -21.03 -17.00
C THR A 31 0.61 -21.14 -16.17
N PRO A 32 1.00 -22.33 -15.69
CA PRO A 32 2.24 -22.50 -14.91
C PRO A 32 3.51 -22.06 -15.64
N GLU A 33 3.50 -22.10 -16.98
CA GLU A 33 4.62 -21.70 -17.85
C GLU A 33 4.72 -20.18 -18.05
N LEU A 34 3.86 -19.39 -17.41
CA LEU A 34 3.92 -17.93 -17.44
C LEU A 34 5.34 -17.44 -17.11
N ASP A 35 5.85 -16.53 -17.92
CA ASP A 35 7.08 -15.79 -17.64
C ASP A 35 6.77 -14.58 -16.73
N PRO A 36 7.11 -14.64 -15.41
CA PRO A 36 6.77 -13.58 -14.48
C PRO A 36 7.62 -12.31 -14.69
N ALA A 37 8.70 -12.37 -15.48
CA ALA A 37 9.53 -11.20 -15.76
C ALA A 37 8.84 -10.13 -16.63
N ARG A 38 7.68 -10.45 -17.22
CA ARG A 38 6.91 -9.54 -18.09
C ARG A 38 5.89 -8.67 -17.36
N VAL A 39 5.93 -8.62 -16.03
CA VAL A 39 5.01 -7.80 -15.23
C VAL A 39 5.20 -6.30 -15.46
N SER A 40 4.10 -5.57 -15.38
CA SER A 40 4.11 -4.11 -15.46
C SER A 40 4.86 -3.53 -14.26
N ILE A 41 5.80 -2.62 -14.54
CA ILE A 41 6.51 -1.82 -13.54
C ILE A 41 5.88 -0.43 -13.53
N THR A 42 5.60 0.08 -12.34
CA THR A 42 4.97 1.39 -12.12
C THR A 42 5.73 2.17 -11.07
N GLU A 43 5.64 3.50 -11.11
CA GLU A 43 6.33 4.36 -10.15
C GLU A 43 5.88 4.06 -8.71
N VAL A 44 6.84 4.08 -7.78
CA VAL A 44 6.60 3.79 -6.36
C VAL A 44 6.52 5.09 -5.58
N ASP A 45 5.40 5.33 -4.90
CA ASP A 45 5.31 6.41 -3.93
C ASP A 45 5.92 6.01 -2.59
N HIS A 46 7.19 6.37 -2.40
CA HIS A 46 7.92 6.13 -1.15
C HIS A 46 7.43 6.96 0.04
N SER A 47 6.51 7.92 -0.17
CA SER A 47 5.88 8.71 0.89
C SER A 47 4.49 8.21 1.28
N SER A 48 4.05 7.08 0.72
CA SER A 48 2.76 6.50 1.06
C SER A 48 2.64 6.26 2.56
N ARG A 49 1.40 6.26 3.08
CA ARG A 49 1.12 6.01 4.50
C ARG A 49 1.70 4.68 4.97
N LEU A 50 1.58 3.65 4.12
CA LEU A 50 2.16 2.33 4.38
C LEU A 50 3.68 2.40 4.53
N MET A 51 4.38 3.02 3.57
CA MET A 51 5.85 3.15 3.64
C MET A 51 6.31 4.00 4.82
N THR A 52 5.58 5.09 5.12
CA THR A 52 5.89 5.96 6.27
C THR A 52 5.74 5.21 7.59
N ALA A 53 4.67 4.42 7.75
CA ALA A 53 4.46 3.60 8.94
C ALA A 53 5.44 2.41 9.00
N GLY A 54 5.75 1.81 7.85
CA GLY A 54 6.53 0.59 7.76
C GLY A 54 8.04 0.76 7.87
N ARG A 55 8.59 1.90 7.42
CA ARG A 55 10.04 2.09 7.21
C ARG A 55 10.90 1.62 8.39
N ALA A 56 10.69 2.17 9.58
CA ALA A 56 11.53 1.82 10.73
C ALA A 56 11.34 0.36 11.20
N VAL A 57 10.17 -0.25 10.97
CA VAL A 57 9.94 -1.67 11.28
C VAL A 57 10.67 -2.55 10.27
N LEU A 58 10.62 -2.18 8.98
CA LEU A 58 11.32 -2.87 7.91
C LEU A 58 12.84 -2.76 8.05
N ASP A 59 13.35 -1.58 8.41
CA ASP A 59 14.78 -1.35 8.65
C ASP A 59 15.27 -2.24 9.81
N GLU A 60 14.51 -2.31 10.91
CA GLU A 60 14.81 -3.16 12.05
C GLU A 60 14.74 -4.66 11.69
N LEU A 61 13.68 -5.09 11.00
CA LEU A 61 13.54 -6.47 10.55
C LEU A 61 14.70 -6.87 9.61
N SER A 62 15.09 -5.97 8.71
CA SER A 62 16.19 -6.17 7.79
C SER A 62 17.51 -6.37 8.54
N ARG A 63 17.76 -5.53 9.56
CA ARG A 63 18.93 -5.66 10.44
C ARG A 63 18.96 -6.99 11.21
N GLN A 64 17.80 -7.47 11.66
CA GLN A 64 17.69 -8.77 12.34
C GLN A 64 17.95 -9.97 11.41
N LEU A 65 17.69 -9.81 10.11
CA LEU A 65 17.86 -10.85 9.10
C LEU A 65 19.24 -10.78 8.43
N GLU A 66 20.09 -9.81 8.75
CA GLU A 66 21.45 -9.71 8.20
C GLU A 66 22.22 -11.03 8.35
N GLY A 67 22.91 -11.44 7.29
CA GLY A 67 23.65 -12.71 7.25
C GLY A 67 22.79 -13.96 7.01
N THR A 68 21.46 -13.82 6.88
CA THR A 68 20.58 -14.93 6.46
C THR A 68 20.42 -14.97 4.93
N GLN A 69 19.95 -16.11 4.42
CA GLN A 69 19.62 -16.28 3.00
C GLN A 69 18.13 -15.99 2.74
N PHE A 70 17.61 -14.92 3.34
CA PHE A 70 16.22 -14.49 3.22
C PHE A 70 16.10 -13.11 2.58
N CYS A 71 14.93 -12.80 2.04
CA CYS A 71 14.56 -11.48 1.59
C CYS A 71 13.20 -11.07 2.14
N VAL A 72 12.99 -9.77 2.27
CA VAL A 72 11.74 -9.17 2.72
C VAL A 72 11.20 -8.30 1.60
N LEU A 73 9.95 -8.52 1.23
CA LEU A 73 9.24 -7.72 0.23
C LEU A 73 7.99 -7.10 0.88
N LEU A 74 7.71 -5.84 0.56
CA LEU A 74 6.43 -5.21 0.90
C LEU A 74 5.71 -4.85 -0.38
N ALA A 75 4.49 -5.31 -0.53
CA ALA A 75 3.58 -4.86 -1.57
C ALA A 75 2.50 -3.93 -1.02
N ASP A 76 2.09 -2.94 -1.81
CA ASP A 76 0.96 -2.05 -1.49
C ASP A 76 -0.40 -2.66 -1.88
N ARG A 77 -1.46 -1.85 -1.87
CA ARG A 77 -2.84 -2.28 -2.19
C ARG A 77 -3.04 -2.70 -3.65
N ASP A 78 -2.18 -2.27 -4.56
CA ASP A 78 -2.19 -2.72 -5.96
C ASP A 78 -1.35 -3.99 -6.14
N CYS A 79 -0.95 -4.63 -5.03
CA CYS A 79 0.06 -5.68 -4.98
C CYS A 79 1.37 -5.27 -5.68
N ARG A 80 1.72 -3.98 -5.64
CA ARG A 80 2.96 -3.44 -6.20
C ARG A 80 4.07 -3.51 -5.17
N ILE A 81 5.23 -4.06 -5.54
CA ILE A 81 6.39 -4.12 -4.65
C ILE A 81 6.91 -2.68 -4.41
N VAL A 82 6.79 -2.20 -3.17
CA VAL A 82 7.18 -0.84 -2.75
C VAL A 82 8.41 -0.81 -1.83
N TYR A 83 8.79 -1.96 -1.28
CA TYR A 83 10.04 -2.16 -0.54
C TYR A 83 10.60 -3.54 -0.83
N ARG A 84 11.94 -3.63 -0.81
CA ARG A 84 12.68 -4.87 -0.94
C ARG A 84 13.96 -4.80 -0.12
N TRP A 85 14.32 -5.90 0.52
CA TRP A 85 15.61 -6.08 1.17
C TRP A 85 16.08 -7.53 0.99
N PHE A 86 17.38 -7.74 0.86
CA PHE A 86 18.00 -9.04 0.61
C PHE A 86 19.17 -9.27 1.54
N GLY A 87 19.19 -10.41 2.24
CA GLY A 87 20.32 -10.84 3.06
C GLY A 87 21.44 -11.53 2.27
N ASP A 88 21.14 -11.99 1.05
CA ASP A 88 22.08 -12.70 0.18
C ASP A 88 21.95 -12.31 -1.30
N ARG A 89 23.11 -12.18 -1.98
CA ARG A 89 23.18 -11.73 -3.38
C ARG A 89 22.63 -12.76 -4.37
N ARG A 90 22.80 -14.06 -4.09
CA ARG A 90 22.26 -15.11 -4.97
C ARG A 90 20.74 -15.13 -4.89
N LEU A 91 20.16 -14.98 -3.70
CA LEU A 91 18.71 -14.81 -3.55
C LEU A 91 18.22 -13.56 -4.30
N GLN A 92 18.91 -12.42 -4.17
CA GLN A 92 18.56 -11.22 -4.90
C GLN A 92 18.48 -11.48 -6.41
N GLN A 93 19.50 -12.09 -7.00
CA GLN A 93 19.51 -12.39 -8.44
C GLN A 93 18.36 -13.31 -8.87
N GLN A 94 17.97 -14.28 -8.03
CA GLN A 94 16.87 -15.19 -8.34
C GLN A 94 15.51 -14.50 -8.25
N VAL A 95 15.30 -13.66 -7.23
CA VAL A 95 14.06 -12.90 -7.03
C VAL A 95 13.92 -11.81 -8.12
N GLU A 96 14.99 -11.08 -8.42
CA GLU A 96 14.98 -10.12 -9.54
C GLU A 96 14.80 -10.82 -10.90
N GLY A 97 15.35 -12.03 -11.06
CA GLY A 97 15.22 -12.84 -12.28
C GLY A 97 13.79 -13.29 -12.59
N ILE A 98 12.90 -13.37 -11.59
CA ILE A 98 11.46 -13.60 -11.79
C ILE A 98 10.67 -12.29 -11.93
N GLY A 99 11.34 -11.15 -12.07
CA GLY A 99 10.70 -9.84 -12.23
C GLY A 99 10.23 -9.18 -10.93
N ALA A 100 10.55 -9.74 -9.76
CA ALA A 100 10.20 -9.17 -8.46
C ALA A 100 11.13 -8.00 -8.09
N VAL A 101 10.96 -6.89 -8.82
CA VAL A 101 11.68 -5.63 -8.63
C VAL A 101 10.73 -4.56 -8.07
N LEU A 102 11.29 -3.45 -7.60
CA LEU A 102 10.48 -2.30 -7.16
C LEU A 102 9.55 -1.84 -8.29
N GLY A 103 8.28 -1.62 -7.95
CA GLY A 103 7.25 -1.18 -8.89
C GLY A 103 6.53 -2.29 -9.64
N SER A 104 7.01 -3.54 -9.56
CA SER A 104 6.35 -4.70 -10.18
C SER A 104 5.05 -5.06 -9.46
N GLN A 105 4.01 -5.38 -10.24
CA GLN A 105 2.72 -5.84 -9.71
C GLN A 105 2.66 -7.37 -9.61
N PHE A 106 2.64 -7.89 -8.38
CA PHE A 106 2.66 -9.32 -8.04
C PHE A 106 1.31 -9.84 -7.52
N GLY A 107 0.21 -9.25 -8.00
CA GLY A 107 -1.15 -9.73 -7.68
C GLY A 107 -1.37 -11.16 -8.18
N GLU A 108 -2.28 -11.89 -7.52
CA GLU A 108 -2.56 -13.30 -7.85
C GLU A 108 -3.11 -13.43 -9.28
N GLY A 109 -3.95 -12.48 -9.73
CA GLY A 109 -4.43 -12.45 -11.11
C GLY A 109 -3.38 -12.10 -12.17
N ARG A 110 -2.12 -11.83 -11.77
CA ARG A 110 -1.00 -11.55 -12.68
C ARG A 110 0.08 -12.62 -12.67
N ILE A 111 0.44 -13.11 -11.48
CA ILE A 111 1.56 -14.04 -11.28
C ILE A 111 1.08 -15.41 -10.78
N GLY A 112 -0.22 -15.58 -10.56
CA GLY A 112 -0.79 -16.76 -9.95
C GLY A 112 -0.50 -16.82 -8.45
N THR A 113 -0.68 -17.99 -7.86
CA THR A 113 -0.43 -18.23 -6.42
C THR A 113 0.98 -17.85 -6.01
N ASN A 114 1.08 -16.81 -5.17
CA ASN A 114 2.33 -16.24 -4.67
C ASN A 114 2.10 -15.50 -3.33
N ALA A 115 3.17 -15.25 -2.57
CA ALA A 115 3.06 -14.74 -1.21
C ALA A 115 2.81 -13.22 -1.08
N LEU A 116 2.61 -12.50 -2.18
CA LEU A 116 2.12 -11.12 -2.17
C LEU A 116 0.64 -11.09 -2.54
N GLY A 117 0.29 -11.61 -3.70
CA GLY A 117 -1.07 -11.59 -4.23
C GLY A 117 -2.04 -12.50 -3.47
N THR A 118 -1.63 -13.71 -3.10
CA THR A 118 -2.55 -14.69 -2.49
C THR A 118 -3.01 -14.29 -1.08
N PRO A 119 -2.14 -13.79 -0.19
CA PRO A 119 -2.57 -13.21 1.08
C PRO A 119 -3.47 -11.97 0.92
N TYR A 120 -3.26 -11.18 -0.14
CA TYR A 120 -4.11 -10.03 -0.46
C TYR A 120 -5.53 -10.49 -0.85
N GLU A 121 -5.64 -11.44 -1.79
CA GLU A 121 -6.93 -11.98 -2.27
C GLU A 121 -7.69 -12.77 -1.20
N SER A 122 -6.97 -13.60 -0.42
CA SER A 122 -7.59 -14.41 0.64
C SER A 122 -7.87 -13.61 1.92
N GLY A 123 -7.18 -12.49 2.11
CA GLY A 123 -7.19 -11.72 3.35
C GLY A 123 -6.60 -12.46 4.55
N LYS A 124 -5.83 -13.53 4.34
CA LYS A 124 -5.22 -14.33 5.41
C LYS A 124 -3.72 -14.42 5.19
N ALA A 125 -2.96 -14.65 6.25
CA ALA A 125 -1.57 -15.02 6.08
C ALA A 125 -1.48 -16.41 5.44
N VAL A 126 -0.51 -16.60 4.54
CA VAL A 126 -0.36 -17.84 3.77
C VAL A 126 1.12 -18.18 3.65
N GLU A 127 1.43 -19.44 3.91
CA GLU A 127 2.70 -20.08 3.57
C GLU A 127 2.57 -20.73 2.20
N ILE A 128 3.56 -20.58 1.33
CA ILE A 128 3.56 -21.18 -0.01
C ILE A 128 4.95 -21.76 -0.25
N HIS A 129 4.99 -23.06 -0.49
CA HIS A 129 6.24 -23.82 -0.61
C HIS A 129 6.36 -24.50 -1.96
N GLY A 130 7.45 -24.22 -2.66
CA GLY A 130 7.83 -24.94 -3.86
C GLY A 130 6.69 -25.11 -4.85
N GLY A 131 6.28 -26.35 -5.09
CA GLY A 131 5.19 -26.73 -5.98
C GLY A 131 3.81 -26.14 -5.68
N GLU A 132 3.61 -25.49 -4.53
CA GLU A 132 2.39 -24.73 -4.23
C GLU A 132 2.34 -23.37 -4.94
N HIS A 133 3.47 -22.86 -5.43
CA HIS A 133 3.49 -21.71 -6.33
C HIS A 133 2.89 -22.12 -7.68
N PHE A 134 1.98 -21.29 -8.19
CA PHE A 134 1.29 -21.60 -9.45
C PHE A 134 2.25 -21.58 -10.65
N VAL A 135 3.19 -20.64 -10.67
CA VAL A 135 4.15 -20.47 -11.77
C VAL A 135 5.44 -21.25 -11.48
N GLU A 136 5.90 -22.01 -12.48
CA GLU A 136 7.08 -22.88 -12.38
C GLU A 136 8.34 -22.13 -11.90
N ALA A 137 8.52 -20.90 -12.38
CA ALA A 137 9.70 -20.09 -12.03
C ALA A 137 9.79 -19.78 -10.53
N LEU A 138 8.66 -19.77 -9.81
CA LEU A 138 8.58 -19.50 -8.38
C LEU A 138 8.76 -20.76 -7.51
N LYS A 139 8.70 -21.97 -8.07
CA LYS A 139 8.73 -23.23 -7.30
C LYS A 139 10.05 -23.54 -6.60
N ARG A 140 11.07 -22.68 -6.76
CA ARG A 140 12.33 -22.78 -6.00
C ARG A 140 12.29 -22.07 -4.64
N PHE A 141 11.20 -21.37 -4.36
CA PHE A 141 11.08 -20.53 -3.17
C PHE A 141 10.13 -21.14 -2.16
N SER A 142 10.37 -20.74 -0.91
CA SER A 142 9.44 -20.91 0.19
C SER A 142 9.17 -19.55 0.80
N CYS A 143 7.90 -19.19 0.89
CA CYS A 143 7.46 -17.84 1.17
C CYS A 143 6.41 -17.83 2.27
N TYR A 144 6.39 -16.75 3.06
CA TYR A 144 5.31 -16.45 4.01
C TYR A 144 4.86 -15.02 3.79
N GLY A 145 3.59 -14.87 3.40
CA GLY A 145 2.99 -13.57 3.17
C GLY A 145 1.88 -13.27 4.17
N HIS A 146 1.85 -12.04 4.69
CA HIS A 146 0.89 -11.61 5.69
C HIS A 146 0.27 -10.26 5.33
N PRO A 147 -1.07 -10.16 5.24
CA PRO A 147 -1.74 -8.89 4.95
C PRO A 147 -1.58 -7.92 6.12
N ILE A 148 -1.26 -6.67 5.82
CA ILE A 148 -1.24 -5.55 6.76
C ILE A 148 -2.61 -4.87 6.66
N ARG A 149 -3.37 -4.83 7.75
CA ARG A 149 -4.69 -4.22 7.79
C ARG A 149 -4.67 -2.90 8.53
N HIS A 150 -5.41 -1.93 8.03
CA HIS A 150 -5.71 -0.73 8.80
C HIS A 150 -6.51 -1.11 10.05
N PRO A 151 -6.01 -0.87 11.29
CA PRO A 151 -6.65 -1.40 12.49
C PRO A 151 -8.09 -0.94 12.71
N LEU A 152 -8.43 0.28 12.27
CA LEU A 152 -9.77 0.84 12.42
C LEU A 152 -10.75 0.45 11.29
N THR A 153 -10.29 0.31 10.04
CA THR A 153 -11.18 0.10 8.89
C THR A 153 -11.20 -1.35 8.41
N GLY A 154 -10.24 -2.18 8.86
CA GLY A 154 -10.07 -3.56 8.42
C GLY A 154 -9.55 -3.73 6.99
N ARG A 155 -9.44 -2.63 6.23
CA ARG A 155 -8.95 -2.63 4.83
C ARG A 155 -7.49 -3.08 4.79
N ILE A 156 -7.14 -3.88 3.78
CA ILE A 156 -5.75 -4.27 3.54
C ILE A 156 -5.01 -3.07 2.96
N GLU A 157 -3.91 -2.71 3.60
CA GLU A 157 -3.01 -1.61 3.24
C GLU A 157 -1.87 -2.09 2.35
N GLY A 158 -1.49 -3.37 2.49
CA GLY A 158 -0.43 -4.02 1.74
C GLY A 158 -0.20 -5.44 2.26
N VAL A 159 0.83 -6.11 1.75
CA VAL A 159 1.24 -7.45 2.19
C VAL A 159 2.75 -7.45 2.46
N LEU A 160 3.14 -7.92 3.64
CA LEU A 160 4.54 -8.16 3.98
C LEU A 160 4.86 -9.62 3.71
N ASP A 161 5.92 -9.86 2.95
CA ASP A 161 6.42 -11.18 2.60
C ASP A 161 7.85 -11.38 3.11
N ILE A 162 8.16 -12.60 3.54
CA ILE A 162 9.52 -13.11 3.69
C ILE A 162 9.69 -14.35 2.82
N THR A 163 10.79 -14.37 2.06
CA THR A 163 11.08 -15.42 1.10
C THR A 163 12.48 -15.98 1.33
N GLY A 164 12.63 -17.31 1.22
CA GLY A 164 13.90 -18.01 1.21
C GLY A 164 14.04 -18.96 0.01
N ILE A 165 15.27 -19.42 -0.24
CA ILE A 165 15.55 -20.45 -1.25
C ILE A 165 15.27 -21.83 -0.64
N GLY A 166 14.56 -22.68 -1.38
CA GLY A 166 14.27 -24.05 -1.00
C GLY A 166 12.78 -24.33 -0.91
N GLU A 167 12.42 -25.61 -0.95
CA GLU A 167 11.04 -26.07 -0.96
C GLU A 167 10.48 -26.31 0.46
N ILE A 168 11.30 -26.13 1.50
CA ILE A 168 10.91 -26.35 2.90
C ILE A 168 10.84 -24.99 3.62
N GLY A 169 9.70 -24.72 4.25
CA GLY A 169 9.47 -23.54 5.06
C GLY A 169 10.39 -23.42 6.27
N ASN A 170 10.66 -22.18 6.67
CA ASN A 170 11.28 -21.90 7.96
C ASN A 170 10.19 -21.57 8.99
N PRO A 171 10.09 -22.32 10.11
CA PRO A 171 9.03 -22.11 11.10
C PRO A 171 9.07 -20.73 11.77
N LEU A 172 10.17 -19.98 11.64
CA LEU A 172 10.30 -18.63 12.17
C LEU A 172 9.68 -17.55 11.26
N PHE A 173 9.38 -17.86 9.99
CA PHE A 173 8.80 -16.88 9.06
C PHE A 173 7.49 -16.30 9.58
N GLY A 174 6.56 -17.18 9.98
CA GLY A 174 5.25 -16.76 10.49
C GLY A 174 5.33 -15.83 11.69
N PRO A 175 5.99 -16.22 12.79
CA PRO A 175 6.16 -15.38 13.98
C PRO A 175 6.86 -14.03 13.70
N LEU A 176 7.95 -14.03 12.91
CA LEU A 176 8.70 -12.81 12.60
C LEU A 176 7.86 -11.81 11.79
N VAL A 177 7.24 -12.28 10.70
CA VAL A 177 6.43 -11.42 9.84
C VAL A 177 5.16 -10.96 10.56
N SER A 178 4.50 -11.85 11.32
CA SER A 178 3.30 -11.47 12.09
C SER A 178 3.61 -10.35 13.08
N ARG A 179 4.75 -10.43 13.77
CA ARG A 179 5.18 -9.37 14.68
C ARG A 179 5.42 -8.04 13.95
N ALA A 180 6.16 -8.09 12.85
CA ALA A 180 6.41 -6.90 12.04
C ALA A 180 5.10 -6.29 11.51
N VAL A 181 4.15 -7.10 11.03
CA VAL A 181 2.83 -6.62 10.60
C VAL A 181 2.11 -5.91 11.74
N VAL A 182 2.05 -6.48 12.94
CA VAL A 182 1.41 -5.82 14.10
C VAL A 182 2.03 -4.45 14.37
N ASP A 183 3.36 -4.34 14.32
CA ASP A 183 4.07 -3.08 14.57
C ASP A 183 3.82 -2.04 13.46
N ILE A 184 3.74 -2.46 12.20
CA ILE A 184 3.36 -1.57 11.08
C ILE A 184 1.93 -1.07 11.26
N GLN A 185 0.99 -1.97 11.58
CA GLN A 185 -0.42 -1.63 11.78
C GLN A 185 -0.61 -0.61 12.91
N GLN A 186 0.11 -0.79 14.03
CA GLN A 186 0.09 0.16 15.14
C GLN A 186 0.61 1.54 14.72
N ARG A 187 1.71 1.58 13.96
CA ARG A 187 2.28 2.83 13.43
C ARG A 187 1.37 3.54 12.43
N ILE A 188 0.52 2.82 11.69
CA ILE A 188 -0.50 3.42 10.81
C ILE A 188 -1.46 4.29 11.65
N VAL A 189 -1.92 3.78 12.79
CA VAL A 189 -2.85 4.51 13.68
C VAL A 189 -2.15 5.68 14.37
N GLU A 190 -0.93 5.49 14.84
CA GLU A 190 -0.14 6.55 15.49
C GLU A 190 0.17 7.69 14.52
N GLY A 191 0.56 7.36 13.28
CA GLY A 191 0.81 8.32 12.22
C GLY A 191 -0.42 9.17 11.90
N ALA A 192 -1.62 8.57 11.91
CA ALA A 192 -2.87 9.31 11.72
C ALA A 192 -3.08 10.37 12.82
N ARG A 193 -2.91 10.00 14.09
CA ARG A 193 -3.04 10.93 15.23
C ARG A 193 -2.05 12.09 15.16
N VAL A 194 -0.80 11.82 14.78
CA VAL A 194 0.22 12.85 14.60
C VAL A 194 -0.15 13.78 13.45
N ALA A 195 -0.61 13.23 12.33
CA ALA A 195 -1.03 14.03 11.17
C ALA A 195 -2.24 14.93 11.51
N GLU A 196 -3.27 14.40 12.16
CA GLU A 196 -4.45 15.16 12.60
C GLU A 196 -4.06 16.32 13.54
N ARG A 197 -3.18 16.08 14.51
CA ARG A 197 -2.68 17.13 15.42
C ARG A 197 -1.93 18.22 14.65
N ARG A 198 -1.12 17.86 13.65
CA ARG A 198 -0.41 18.83 12.81
C ARG A 198 -1.37 19.65 11.95
N LEU A 199 -2.40 19.03 11.38
CA LEU A 199 -3.45 19.73 10.65
C LEU A 199 -4.19 20.74 11.54
N PHE A 200 -4.50 20.35 12.78
CA PHE A 200 -5.13 21.25 13.74
C PHE A 200 -4.25 22.45 14.11
N LEU A 201 -2.96 22.24 14.37
CA LEU A 201 -2.02 23.32 14.66
C LEU A 201 -1.82 24.25 13.44
N ALA A 202 -1.74 23.69 12.24
CA ALA A 202 -1.65 24.48 11.01
C ALA A 202 -2.91 25.33 10.79
N PHE A 203 -4.09 24.78 11.12
CA PHE A 203 -5.35 25.53 11.09
C PHE A 203 -5.35 26.68 12.09
N GLN A 204 -4.94 26.44 13.34
CA GLN A 204 -4.81 27.50 14.35
C GLN A 204 -3.85 28.61 13.91
N GLU A 205 -2.66 28.25 13.41
CA GLU A 205 -1.67 29.23 12.95
C GLU A 205 -2.19 30.07 11.77
N ALA A 206 -2.81 29.42 10.79
CA ALA A 206 -3.37 30.09 9.62
C ALA A 206 -4.55 31.00 9.96
N THR A 207 -5.36 30.63 10.95
CA THR A 207 -6.49 31.45 11.43
C THR A 207 -6.06 32.57 12.37
N HIS A 208 -4.97 32.40 13.12
CA HIS A 208 -4.41 33.46 13.97
C HIS A 208 -3.86 34.63 13.16
N ARG A 209 -3.28 34.36 11.99
CA ARG A 209 -2.61 35.39 11.20
C ARG A 209 -3.55 36.36 10.49
N ARG A 210 -4.83 36.00 10.24
CA ARG A 210 -5.85 36.83 9.54
C ARG A 210 -7.28 36.35 9.82
N SER A 211 -8.28 37.24 9.72
CA SER A 211 -9.70 36.86 9.52
C SER A 211 -9.99 36.21 8.14
N ALA A 212 -8.95 35.69 7.49
CA ALA A 212 -9.03 35.16 6.14
C ALA A 212 -9.81 33.83 6.13
N PRO A 213 -10.53 33.53 5.04
CA PRO A 213 -11.15 32.24 4.82
C PRO A 213 -10.06 31.15 4.74
N VAL A 214 -10.03 30.27 5.73
CA VAL A 214 -9.05 29.19 5.83
C VAL A 214 -9.75 27.84 5.95
N ALA A 215 -9.27 26.88 5.17
CA ALA A 215 -9.55 25.46 5.35
C ALA A 215 -8.25 24.66 5.42
N VAL A 216 -8.21 23.60 6.22
CA VAL A 216 -7.14 22.62 6.26
C VAL A 216 -7.74 21.25 6.00
N LEU A 217 -7.18 20.53 5.02
CA LEU A 217 -7.65 19.21 4.63
C LEU A 217 -6.50 18.20 4.72
N GLY A 218 -6.79 16.97 5.11
CA GLY A 218 -5.85 15.84 5.02
C GLY A 218 -6.53 14.53 5.40
N GLY A 219 -6.36 13.48 4.58
CA GLY A 219 -7.19 12.28 4.68
C GLY A 219 -8.68 12.61 4.68
N ASP A 220 -9.38 12.16 5.71
CA ASP A 220 -10.81 12.45 5.89
C ASP A 220 -11.10 13.68 6.76
N LEU A 221 -10.08 14.30 7.35
CA LEU A 221 -10.24 15.49 8.19
C LEU A 221 -10.40 16.75 7.33
N VAL A 222 -11.39 17.57 7.68
CA VAL A 222 -11.58 18.92 7.13
C VAL A 222 -11.79 19.87 8.31
N LEU A 223 -10.92 20.86 8.44
CA LEU A 223 -11.07 21.97 9.37
C LEU A 223 -11.30 23.24 8.56
N ALA A 224 -12.34 24.01 8.86
CA ALA A 224 -12.62 25.26 8.17
C ALA A 224 -13.14 26.30 9.15
N ASN A 225 -12.70 27.54 9.01
CA ASN A 225 -13.27 28.63 9.79
C ASN A 225 -14.58 29.12 9.14
N ARG A 226 -15.37 29.87 9.91
CA ARG A 226 -16.67 30.37 9.45
C ARG A 226 -16.58 31.19 8.15
N SER A 227 -15.55 32.03 8.02
CA SER A 227 -15.34 32.83 6.81
C SER A 227 -15.13 31.95 5.56
N CYS A 228 -14.42 30.82 5.70
CA CYS A 228 -14.24 29.84 4.63
C CYS A 228 -15.54 29.14 4.24
N THR A 229 -16.32 28.70 5.22
CA THR A 229 -17.60 28.05 4.96
C THR A 229 -18.62 29.00 4.32
N ASP A 230 -18.63 30.27 4.74
CA ASP A 230 -19.51 31.30 4.17
C ASP A 230 -19.14 31.63 2.72
N GLN A 231 -17.84 31.67 2.39
CA GLN A 231 -17.37 31.96 1.03
C GLN A 231 -17.48 30.78 0.06
N LEU A 232 -17.38 29.55 0.55
CA LEU A 232 -17.48 28.34 -0.27
C LEU A 232 -18.92 27.83 -0.44
N ARG A 233 -19.92 28.45 0.23
CA ARG A 233 -21.30 27.95 0.42
C ARG A 233 -21.29 26.55 1.10
N PRO A 234 -22.42 26.06 1.66
CA PRO A 234 -22.37 25.02 2.71
C PRO A 234 -21.90 23.61 2.30
N ALA A 235 -21.41 23.37 1.08
CA ALA A 235 -21.16 21.99 0.64
C ALA A 235 -20.14 21.83 -0.50
N ASP A 236 -18.91 22.35 -0.40
CA ASP A 236 -17.87 21.75 -1.26
C ASP A 236 -16.43 21.67 -0.73
N PRO A 237 -16.18 21.00 0.41
CA PRO A 237 -14.85 20.46 0.70
C PRO A 237 -14.31 19.56 -0.42
N ALA A 238 -15.16 18.98 -1.27
CA ALA A 238 -14.72 18.11 -2.35
C ALA A 238 -13.96 18.88 -3.43
N LEU A 239 -14.37 20.11 -3.77
CA LEU A 239 -13.61 21.01 -4.65
C LEU A 239 -12.17 21.22 -4.15
N LEU A 240 -11.98 21.54 -2.87
CA LEU A 240 -10.63 21.67 -2.30
C LEU A 240 -9.87 20.34 -2.29
N ARG A 241 -10.56 19.21 -2.05
CA ARG A 241 -9.95 17.88 -2.15
C ARG A 241 -9.42 17.58 -3.55
N THR A 242 -10.10 18.03 -4.61
CA THR A 242 -9.60 17.82 -6.00
C THR A 242 -8.26 18.54 -6.26
N LEU A 243 -7.94 19.57 -5.47
CA LEU A 243 -6.67 20.28 -5.57
C LEU A 243 -5.54 19.61 -4.78
N LEU A 244 -5.85 18.77 -3.77
CA LEU A 244 -4.83 18.14 -2.92
C LEU A 244 -3.72 17.43 -3.71
N PRO A 245 -4.00 16.62 -4.76
CA PRO A 245 -2.94 15.99 -5.55
C PRO A 245 -2.04 16.99 -6.30
N ARG A 246 -2.53 18.22 -6.55
CA ARG A 246 -1.81 19.28 -7.28
C ARG A 246 -0.96 20.17 -6.38
N VAL A 247 -1.14 20.11 -5.05
CA VAL A 247 -0.35 20.93 -4.12
C VAL A 247 1.08 20.39 -4.05
N PRO A 248 2.10 21.18 -4.43
CA PRO A 248 3.48 20.71 -4.50
C PRO A 248 4.01 20.40 -3.10
N ARG A 249 4.97 19.46 -2.99
CA ARG A 249 5.60 19.12 -1.70
C ARG A 249 6.35 20.28 -1.06
N ARG A 250 6.84 21.22 -1.87
CA ARG A 250 7.49 22.47 -1.44
C ARG A 250 6.93 23.63 -2.26
N GLY A 251 6.67 24.74 -1.60
CA GLY A 251 6.08 25.94 -2.21
C GLY A 251 4.56 25.95 -2.15
N ILE A 252 3.96 26.88 -2.91
CA ILE A 252 2.54 27.17 -2.87
C ILE A 252 1.89 26.91 -4.23
N LEU A 253 0.69 26.33 -4.20
CA LEU A 253 -0.22 26.28 -5.34
C LEU A 253 -1.08 27.54 -5.32
N LYS A 254 -1.17 28.26 -6.44
CA LYS A 254 -2.13 29.36 -6.64
C LYS A 254 -3.03 29.01 -7.82
N THR A 255 -4.34 29.00 -7.62
CA THR A 255 -5.31 28.67 -8.67
C THR A 255 -6.63 29.38 -8.44
N THR A 256 -7.47 29.45 -9.46
CA THR A 256 -8.85 29.97 -9.37
C THR A 256 -9.82 28.82 -9.57
N LEU A 257 -10.86 28.74 -8.73
CA LEU A 257 -11.93 27.75 -8.85
C LEU A 257 -13.25 28.45 -9.18
N ALA A 258 -14.02 27.86 -10.10
CA ALA A 258 -15.41 28.25 -10.32
C ALA A 258 -16.27 27.68 -9.17
N VAL A 259 -17.16 28.52 -8.62
CA VAL A 259 -18.05 28.10 -7.52
C VAL A 259 -19.42 27.71 -8.10
N PRO A 260 -20.02 26.57 -7.67
CA PRO A 260 -21.38 26.23 -8.03
C PRO A 260 -22.37 27.35 -7.65
N GLY A 261 -23.08 27.86 -8.65
CA GLY A 261 -24.02 28.98 -8.48
C GLY A 261 -23.44 30.38 -8.74
N GLY A 262 -22.29 30.46 -9.44
CA GLY A 262 -21.77 31.68 -10.05
C GLY A 262 -20.63 32.34 -9.26
N GLY A 263 -19.61 32.82 -9.98
CA GLY A 263 -18.43 33.48 -9.44
C GLY A 263 -17.17 32.59 -9.40
N SER A 264 -16.07 33.18 -8.97
CA SER A 264 -14.78 32.49 -8.86
C SER A 264 -14.09 32.81 -7.53
N VAL A 265 -13.43 31.83 -6.94
CA VAL A 265 -12.58 32.02 -5.76
C VAL A 265 -11.13 31.78 -6.12
N GLU A 266 -10.24 32.66 -5.66
CA GLU A 266 -8.82 32.37 -5.63
C GLU A 266 -8.51 31.45 -4.46
N VAL A 267 -7.65 30.48 -4.72
CA VAL A 267 -7.19 29.49 -3.75
C VAL A 267 -5.67 29.50 -3.74
N ILE A 268 -5.11 29.74 -2.57
CA ILE A 268 -3.69 29.54 -2.28
C ILE A 268 -3.59 28.32 -1.37
N ALA A 269 -2.80 27.33 -1.77
CA ALA A 269 -2.64 26.10 -0.99
C ALA A 269 -1.17 25.78 -0.72
N GLU A 270 -0.87 25.29 0.48
CA GLU A 270 0.47 24.90 0.91
C GLU A 270 0.40 23.57 1.69
N ARG A 271 1.39 22.70 1.51
CA ARG A 271 1.45 21.42 2.24
C ARG A 271 1.70 21.63 3.73
N VAL A 272 1.02 20.84 4.56
CA VAL A 272 1.32 20.76 5.99
C VAL A 272 2.46 19.76 6.20
N GLU A 273 3.60 20.24 6.68
CA GLU A 273 4.80 19.42 6.83
C GLU A 273 4.58 18.23 7.78
N GLY A 274 5.07 17.06 7.36
CA GLY A 274 4.93 15.77 8.07
C GLY A 274 3.50 15.31 8.25
N THR A 275 2.61 15.75 7.36
CA THR A 275 1.38 15.02 7.03
C THR A 275 1.58 14.33 5.68
N PRO A 276 1.02 13.13 5.45
CA PRO A 276 1.19 12.42 4.18
C PRO A 276 0.60 13.19 2.98
N ASP A 277 -0.58 13.76 3.19
CA ASP A 277 -1.41 14.36 2.15
C ASP A 277 -2.11 15.66 2.58
N GLY A 278 -1.71 16.25 3.70
CA GLY A 278 -2.36 17.43 4.26
C GLY A 278 -1.96 18.75 3.61
N ALA A 279 -2.89 19.69 3.52
CA ALA A 279 -2.65 21.05 3.03
C ALA A 279 -3.53 22.10 3.71
N VAL A 280 -2.99 23.31 3.85
CA VAL A 280 -3.73 24.54 4.22
C VAL A 280 -4.17 25.23 2.94
N PHE A 281 -5.42 25.69 2.91
CA PHE A 281 -6.04 26.43 1.83
C PHE A 281 -6.49 27.78 2.36
N GLN A 282 -6.06 28.85 1.70
CA GLN A 282 -6.58 30.20 1.88
C GLN A 282 -7.47 30.50 0.68
N VAL A 283 -8.71 30.88 0.95
CA VAL A 283 -9.71 31.17 -0.08
C VAL A 283 -9.99 32.66 -0.08
N THR A 284 -10.11 33.26 -1.27
CA THR A 284 -10.47 34.67 -1.41
C THR A 284 -11.46 34.82 -2.55
N ARG A 285 -12.66 35.30 -2.26
CA ARG A 285 -13.67 35.59 -3.28
C ARG A 285 -13.26 36.79 -4.13
N ARG A 286 -13.34 36.64 -5.45
CA ARG A 286 -13.29 37.75 -6.41
C ARG A 286 -14.68 38.31 -6.67
#